data_AF-A0A0F5MQF0-F1
#
_entry.id   AF-A0A0F5MQF0-F1
#
_cell.length_a   1.000
_cell.length_b   1.000
_cell.length_c   1.000
_cell.angle_alpha   90.00
_cell.angle_beta   90.00
_cell.angle_gamma   90.00
#
_symmetry.space_group_name_H-M   'P 1'
#
loop_
_entity.id
_entity.type
_entity.pdbx_description
1 polymer ?
#
loop_
_entity_poly.entity_id
_entity_poly.type
_entity_poly.pdbx_seq_one_letter_code
_entity_poly.pdbx_strand_id
1 'polypeptide(L)'
;MAAGLVGCQSGGVNAVPGIDPDAVIVGLDDVRRITDRDDLTAQPVMDAPPSFQEHSRSPDQCRPVFGLEDAFGNNWSQFRAVTYTAVGGEISTIATVAQGIGIYPSEGMARSEFERLISSVDACAALHARLYGFTLNRLDPSTVSLVFPENSQSVVYRLASSTLIDVVVQGIPRSDQIAETVTHMISERLN
;
A
#
# COMPACT_ATOMS: atom_id res chain seq x y z
N MET A 1 -34.19 21.17 47.41
CA MET A 1 -33.90 19.85 46.80
C MET A 1 -33.54 20.11 45.35
N ALA A 2 -32.25 20.09 45.02
CA ALA A 2 -31.76 20.36 43.66
C ALA A 2 -31.29 19.04 43.05
N ALA A 3 -31.89 18.65 41.93
CA ALA A 3 -31.54 17.45 41.18
C ALA A 3 -30.32 17.75 40.29
N GLY A 4 -29.21 17.05 40.54
CA GLY A 4 -28.01 17.09 39.70
C GLY A 4 -28.19 16.17 38.48
N LEU A 5 -27.98 16.72 37.29
CA LEU A 5 -27.89 15.97 36.04
C LEU A 5 -26.52 15.28 35.97
N VAL A 6 -26.52 13.94 35.95
CA VAL A 6 -25.34 13.13 35.65
C VAL A 6 -25.22 13.04 34.12
N GLY A 7 -24.21 13.69 33.57
CA GLY A 7 -23.83 13.56 32.16
C GLY A 7 -23.05 12.26 31.93
N CYS A 8 -23.53 11.43 31.01
CA CYS A 8 -22.78 10.29 30.49
C CYS A 8 -21.56 10.80 29.72
N GLN A 9 -20.36 10.56 30.23
CA GLN A 9 -19.13 10.67 29.44
C GLN A 9 -19.03 9.42 28.56
N SER A 10 -19.44 9.56 27.31
CA SER A 10 -19.10 8.62 26.25
C SER A 10 -17.58 8.60 26.10
N GLY A 11 -16.96 7.51 26.56
CA GLY A 11 -15.54 7.25 26.35
C GLY A 11 -15.26 7.20 24.85
N GLY A 12 -14.67 8.28 24.34
CA GLY A 12 -14.10 8.33 23.02
C GLY A 12 -13.04 7.24 22.90
N VAL A 13 -13.17 6.42 21.87
CA VAL A 13 -12.14 5.49 21.43
C VAL A 13 -10.93 6.36 21.09
N ASN A 14 -9.91 6.34 21.93
CA ASN A 14 -8.69 7.10 21.69
C ASN A 14 -8.08 6.56 20.39
N ALA A 15 -8.13 7.36 19.32
CA ALA A 15 -7.24 7.19 18.19
C ALA A 15 -5.80 7.17 18.73
N VAL A 16 -4.98 6.23 18.29
CA VAL A 16 -3.55 6.21 18.62
C VAL A 16 -2.97 7.57 18.17
N PRO A 17 -2.46 8.41 19.07
CA PRO A 17 -1.74 9.60 18.66
C PRO A 17 -0.41 9.17 18.04
N GLY A 18 -0.01 9.80 16.92
CA GLY A 18 1.42 10.05 16.68
C GLY A 18 2.05 9.54 15.38
N ILE A 19 1.33 8.85 14.49
CA ILE A 19 1.89 8.51 13.17
C ILE A 19 1.45 9.58 12.16
N ASP A 20 2.42 10.34 11.66
CA ASP A 20 2.25 11.21 10.48
C ASP A 20 2.59 10.39 9.23
N PRO A 21 1.63 10.15 8.32
CA PRO A 21 1.88 9.36 7.12
C PRO A 21 2.91 10.01 6.19
N ASP A 22 3.15 11.32 6.26
CA ASP A 22 4.22 11.98 5.49
C ASP A 22 5.61 11.61 6.00
N ALA A 23 5.75 11.43 7.30
CA ALA A 23 7.04 11.14 7.93
C ALA A 23 7.55 9.73 7.59
N VAL A 24 6.64 8.80 7.25
CA VAL A 24 6.99 7.40 6.99
C VAL A 24 7.25 7.10 5.51
N ILE A 25 6.77 7.95 4.59
CA ILE A 25 6.99 7.78 3.15
C ILE A 25 8.46 8.02 2.79
N VAL A 26 9.04 7.08 2.05
CA VAL A 26 10.40 7.21 1.52
C VAL A 26 10.41 8.30 0.45
N GLY A 27 11.20 9.35 0.68
CA GLY A 27 11.23 10.52 -0.19
C GLY A 27 11.88 10.25 -1.55
N LEU A 28 11.63 11.13 -2.51
CA LEU A 28 12.11 11.00 -3.89
C LEU A 28 13.62 10.75 -3.98
N ASP A 29 14.44 11.50 -3.25
CA ASP A 29 15.90 11.36 -3.33
C ASP A 29 16.41 10.00 -2.82
N ASP A 30 15.76 9.45 -1.80
CA ASP A 30 16.05 8.09 -1.34
C ASP A 30 15.64 7.07 -2.41
N VAL A 31 14.46 7.22 -3.00
CA VAL A 31 13.99 6.31 -4.07
C VAL A 31 14.88 6.38 -5.29
N ARG A 32 15.34 7.57 -5.72
CA ARG A 32 16.31 7.73 -6.82
C ARG A 32 17.58 6.93 -6.56
N ARG A 33 18.12 7.02 -5.34
CA ARG A 33 19.31 6.26 -4.93
C ARG A 33 19.08 4.75 -4.89
N ILE A 34 17.93 4.29 -4.39
CA ILE A 34 17.61 2.85 -4.33
C ILE A 34 17.44 2.27 -5.73
N THR A 35 16.82 3.03 -6.63
CA THR A 35 16.49 2.61 -8.00
C THR A 35 17.59 2.84 -9.02
N ASP A 36 18.64 3.60 -8.65
CA ASP A 36 19.66 4.11 -9.58
C ASP A 36 19.04 4.92 -10.74
N ARG A 37 18.04 5.76 -10.42
CA ARG A 37 17.29 6.58 -11.38
C ARG A 37 17.08 8.01 -10.93
N ASP A 38 18.02 8.88 -11.29
CA ASP A 38 17.94 10.32 -10.95
C ASP A 38 16.81 11.07 -11.67
N ASP A 39 16.25 10.50 -12.74
CA ASP A 39 15.22 11.12 -13.56
C ASP A 39 13.78 10.86 -13.08
N LEU A 40 13.60 10.13 -11.98
CA LEU A 40 12.30 10.00 -11.30
C LEU A 40 11.80 11.38 -10.87
N THR A 41 10.50 11.61 -11.04
CA THR A 41 9.80 12.84 -10.66
C THR A 41 8.56 12.51 -9.83
N ALA A 42 8.25 13.37 -8.87
CA ALA A 42 7.07 13.20 -8.03
C ALA A 42 5.79 13.62 -8.73
N GLN A 43 4.79 12.74 -8.68
CA GLN A 43 3.41 13.04 -9.01
C GLN A 43 2.71 13.71 -7.82
N PRO A 44 1.56 14.37 -8.04
CA PRO A 44 0.75 14.90 -6.95
C PRO A 44 0.44 13.86 -5.88
N VAL A 45 0.56 14.27 -4.62
CA VAL A 45 0.26 13.45 -3.44
C VAL A 45 -1.25 13.18 -3.36
N MET A 46 -1.63 11.99 -2.89
CA MET A 46 -3.03 11.60 -2.70
C MET A 46 -3.32 11.32 -1.22
N ASP A 47 -4.41 11.91 -0.71
CA ASP A 47 -4.87 11.77 0.69
C ASP A 47 -6.07 10.84 0.84
N ALA A 48 -6.52 10.30 -0.29
CA ALA A 48 -7.49 9.24 -0.37
C ALA A 48 -7.18 8.37 -1.60
N PRO A 49 -7.49 7.06 -1.58
CA PRO A 49 -7.43 6.24 -2.76
C PRO A 49 -8.33 6.82 -3.86
N PRO A 50 -7.91 6.84 -5.14
CA PRO A 50 -8.82 7.16 -6.22
C PRO A 50 -9.90 6.09 -6.29
N SER A 51 -11.15 6.51 -6.48
CA SER A 51 -12.28 5.60 -6.63
C SER A 51 -12.02 4.62 -7.76
N PHE A 52 -12.29 3.33 -7.54
CA PHE A 52 -12.19 2.32 -8.57
C PHE A 52 -13.11 2.67 -9.74
N GLN A 53 -12.62 2.55 -10.97
CA GLN A 53 -13.45 2.80 -12.13
C GLN A 53 -14.44 1.65 -12.31
N GLU A 54 -15.74 1.93 -12.21
CA GLU A 54 -16.84 0.95 -12.37
C GLU A 54 -16.75 0.11 -13.66
N HIS A 55 -16.02 0.58 -14.68
CA HIS A 55 -15.86 -0.07 -15.98
C HIS A 55 -14.60 -0.94 -16.09
N SER A 56 -13.87 -1.13 -15.00
CA SER A 56 -12.70 -2.01 -15.01
C SER A 56 -13.13 -3.46 -15.28
N ARG A 57 -12.42 -4.11 -16.20
CA ARG A 57 -12.62 -5.54 -16.52
C ARG A 57 -11.92 -6.48 -15.54
N SER A 58 -11.38 -5.95 -14.46
CA SER A 58 -10.71 -6.71 -13.41
C SER A 58 -11.73 -7.59 -12.66
N PRO A 59 -11.48 -8.91 -12.56
CA PRO A 59 -12.25 -9.76 -11.65
C PRO A 59 -12.22 -9.16 -10.23
N ASP A 60 -13.33 -9.27 -9.50
CA ASP A 60 -13.50 -8.64 -8.18
C ASP A 60 -12.35 -9.00 -7.22
N GLN A 61 -11.95 -10.27 -7.21
CA GLN A 61 -10.86 -10.78 -6.36
C GLN A 61 -9.50 -10.16 -6.71
N CYS A 62 -9.33 -9.70 -7.95
CA CYS A 62 -8.09 -9.13 -8.47
C CYS A 62 -8.02 -7.61 -8.38
N ARG A 63 -9.12 -6.93 -8.02
CA ARG A 63 -9.14 -5.46 -7.93
C ARG A 63 -8.10 -4.91 -6.94
N PRO A 64 -7.89 -5.49 -5.74
CA PRO A 64 -6.91 -4.97 -4.77
C PRO A 64 -5.47 -4.94 -5.28
N VAL A 65 -5.12 -5.77 -6.28
CA VAL A 65 -3.75 -5.88 -6.79
C VAL A 65 -3.25 -4.56 -7.41
N PHE A 66 -4.15 -3.79 -8.04
CA PHE A 66 -3.81 -2.49 -8.65
C PHE A 66 -4.76 -1.35 -8.23
N GLY A 67 -5.79 -1.65 -7.43
CA GLY A 67 -6.76 -0.71 -6.91
C GLY A 67 -6.49 -0.40 -5.44
N LEU A 68 -5.99 0.81 -5.16
CA LEU A 68 -5.72 1.25 -3.77
C LEU A 68 -6.99 1.26 -2.92
N GLU A 69 -8.15 1.64 -3.47
CA GLU A 69 -9.41 1.62 -2.72
C GLU A 69 -9.77 0.21 -2.26
N ASP A 70 -9.69 -0.77 -3.17
CA ASP A 70 -9.95 -2.17 -2.85
C ASP A 70 -8.89 -2.79 -1.93
N ALA A 71 -7.63 -2.31 -2.01
CA ALA A 71 -6.53 -2.77 -1.17
C ALA A 71 -6.66 -2.30 0.28
N PHE A 72 -6.90 -1.01 0.48
CA PHE A 72 -6.95 -0.39 1.80
C PHE A 72 -8.35 -0.44 2.43
N GLY A 73 -9.40 -0.64 1.63
CA GLY A 73 -10.77 -0.49 2.09
C GLY A 73 -11.04 0.93 2.60
N ASN A 74 -12.05 1.06 3.46
CA ASN A 74 -12.58 2.37 3.89
C ASN A 74 -12.45 2.62 5.41
N ASN A 75 -11.82 1.70 6.15
CA ASN A 75 -11.75 1.74 7.61
C ASN A 75 -10.49 2.43 8.17
N TRP A 76 -9.68 3.03 7.29
CA TRP A 76 -8.52 3.81 7.69
C TRP A 76 -8.94 5.15 8.30
N SER A 77 -8.12 5.67 9.20
CA SER A 77 -8.27 6.98 9.84
C SER A 77 -7.45 8.06 9.14
N GLN A 78 -6.32 7.67 8.54
CA GLN A 78 -5.49 8.51 7.68
C GLN A 78 -4.99 7.67 6.51
N PHE A 79 -4.85 8.31 5.35
CA PHE A 79 -4.31 7.71 4.16
C PHE A 79 -3.34 8.67 3.48
N ARG A 80 -2.28 8.13 2.91
CA ARG A 80 -1.36 8.88 2.06
C ARG A 80 -0.79 7.98 0.98
N ALA A 81 -0.72 8.48 -0.24
CA ALA A 81 0.00 7.82 -1.31
C ALA A 81 0.84 8.81 -2.12
N VAL A 82 2.02 8.33 -2.54
CA VAL A 82 2.91 9.03 -3.48
C VAL A 82 3.28 8.12 -4.62
N THR A 83 3.53 8.73 -5.78
CA THR A 83 4.02 8.03 -6.96
C THR A 83 5.19 8.80 -7.54
N TYR A 84 6.31 8.11 -7.77
CA TYR A 84 7.47 8.61 -8.47
C TYR A 84 7.56 7.94 -9.82
N THR A 85 7.66 8.73 -10.89
CA THR A 85 7.65 8.22 -12.26
C THR A 85 8.80 8.79 -13.09
N ALA A 86 9.29 8.01 -14.03
CA ALA A 86 10.14 8.48 -15.11
C ALA A 86 9.72 7.85 -16.45
N VAL A 87 10.12 8.48 -17.55
CA VAL A 87 9.95 7.87 -18.87
C VAL A 87 10.74 6.55 -18.90
N GLY A 88 10.13 5.51 -19.47
CA GLY A 88 10.80 4.22 -19.67
C GLY A 88 12.11 4.39 -20.42
N GLY A 89 13.14 3.64 -20.01
CA GLY A 89 14.43 3.60 -20.71
C GLY A 89 14.32 2.78 -22.01
N GLU A 90 15.20 1.80 -22.20
CA GLU A 90 15.12 0.88 -23.36
C GLU A 90 13.84 0.04 -23.40
N ILE A 91 13.21 -0.17 -22.23
CA ILE A 91 11.89 -0.80 -22.11
C ILE A 91 10.86 0.35 -22.10
N SER A 92 9.94 0.34 -23.06
CA SER A 92 8.91 1.37 -23.29
C SER A 92 7.84 1.48 -22.18
N THR A 93 8.12 0.97 -20.98
CA THR A 93 7.24 1.00 -19.82
C THR A 93 7.64 2.15 -18.89
N ILE A 94 6.68 2.94 -18.45
CA ILE A 94 6.91 4.01 -17.46
C ILE A 94 7.52 3.39 -16.20
N ALA A 95 8.71 3.85 -15.82
CA ALA A 95 9.34 3.44 -14.57
C ALA A 95 8.56 4.09 -13.43
N THR A 96 8.10 3.28 -12.46
CA THR A 96 7.22 3.72 -11.39
C THR A 96 7.65 3.14 -10.06
N VAL A 97 7.66 3.97 -9.01
CA VAL A 97 7.66 3.56 -7.62
C VAL A 97 6.49 4.25 -6.93
N ALA A 98 5.49 3.48 -6.49
CA ALA A 98 4.35 3.99 -5.73
C ALA A 98 4.38 3.45 -4.29
N GLN A 99 3.98 4.29 -3.34
CA GLN A 99 3.87 3.96 -1.93
C GLN A 99 2.49 4.39 -1.44
N GLY A 100 1.74 3.49 -0.82
CA GLY A 100 0.46 3.76 -0.16
C GLY A 100 0.55 3.39 1.31
N ILE A 101 0.06 4.27 2.18
CA ILE A 101 0.06 4.14 3.63
C ILE A 101 -1.37 4.34 4.13
N GLY A 102 -1.91 3.32 4.81
CA GLY A 102 -3.21 3.40 5.47
C GLY A 102 -3.04 3.18 6.97
N ILE A 103 -3.38 4.17 7.78
CA ILE A 103 -3.30 4.10 9.24
C ILE A 103 -4.70 3.86 9.79
N TYR A 104 -4.91 2.74 10.47
CA TYR A 104 -6.19 2.34 11.03
C TYR A 104 -6.29 2.73 12.51
N PRO A 105 -7.51 2.91 13.03
CA PRO A 105 -7.66 3.30 14.44
C PRO A 105 -7.17 2.24 15.46
N SER A 106 -6.92 0.99 15.05
CA SER A 106 -6.32 -0.04 15.89
C SER A 106 -5.56 -1.10 15.09
N GLU A 107 -4.62 -1.79 15.74
CA GLU A 107 -3.92 -2.94 15.15
C GLU A 107 -4.88 -4.05 14.71
N GLY A 108 -5.97 -4.27 15.46
CA GLY A 108 -6.97 -5.28 15.11
C GLY A 108 -7.68 -4.97 13.81
N MET A 109 -7.96 -3.69 13.53
CA MET A 109 -8.58 -3.29 12.26
C MET A 109 -7.58 -3.35 11.10
N ALA A 110 -6.35 -2.88 11.29
CA ALA A 110 -5.31 -3.02 10.28
C ALA A 110 -5.07 -4.49 9.92
N ARG A 111 -5.02 -5.37 10.93
CA ARG A 111 -4.89 -6.82 10.74
C ARG A 111 -6.06 -7.41 9.97
N SER A 112 -7.30 -7.05 10.33
CA SER A 112 -8.48 -7.53 9.62
C SER A 112 -8.50 -7.10 8.15
N GLU A 113 -8.06 -5.89 7.84
CA GLU A 113 -7.98 -5.41 6.45
C GLU A 113 -6.85 -6.09 5.68
N PHE A 114 -5.69 -6.30 6.31
CA PHE A 114 -4.62 -7.08 5.73
C PHE A 114 -5.06 -8.51 5.41
N GLU A 115 -5.70 -9.21 6.36
CA GLU A 115 -6.22 -10.57 6.15
C GLU A 115 -7.26 -10.63 5.01
N ARG A 116 -8.15 -9.64 4.92
CA ARG A 116 -9.10 -9.51 3.81
C ARG A 116 -8.38 -9.34 2.48
N LEU A 117 -7.39 -8.45 2.41
CA LEU A 117 -6.57 -8.20 1.23
C LEU A 117 -5.85 -9.48 0.79
N ILE A 118 -5.17 -10.17 1.71
CA ILE A 118 -4.44 -11.41 1.40
C ILE A 118 -5.40 -12.49 0.87
N SER A 119 -6.56 -12.66 1.50
CA SER A 119 -7.57 -13.61 1.01
C SER A 119 -8.03 -13.28 -0.41
N SER A 120 -8.16 -11.99 -0.76
CA SER A 120 -8.51 -11.57 -2.13
C SER A 120 -7.37 -11.85 -3.11
N VAL A 121 -6.13 -11.56 -2.73
CA VAL A 121 -4.94 -11.82 -3.55
C VAL A 121 -4.75 -13.32 -3.81
N ASP A 122 -4.94 -14.17 -2.81
CA ASP A 122 -4.93 -15.64 -2.98
C ASP A 122 -5.99 -16.08 -4.00
N ALA A 123 -7.22 -15.55 -3.86
CA ALA A 123 -8.31 -15.86 -4.78
C ALA A 123 -8.01 -15.36 -6.20
N CYS A 124 -7.40 -14.18 -6.35
CA CYS A 124 -6.96 -13.67 -7.65
C CYS A 124 -5.90 -14.57 -8.28
N ALA A 125 -4.89 -14.99 -7.51
CA ALA A 125 -3.84 -15.88 -7.98
C ALA A 125 -4.43 -17.20 -8.50
N ALA A 126 -5.44 -17.75 -7.82
CA ALA A 126 -6.12 -18.98 -8.22
C ALA A 126 -6.91 -18.88 -9.54
N LEU A 127 -7.29 -17.68 -9.99
CA LEU A 127 -7.98 -17.49 -11.27
C LEU A 127 -7.08 -17.68 -12.49
N HIS A 128 -5.76 -17.54 -12.31
CA HIS A 128 -4.77 -17.58 -13.38
C HIS A 128 -5.14 -16.64 -14.55
N ALA A 129 -5.76 -15.49 -14.21
CA ALA A 129 -6.18 -14.51 -15.20
C ALA A 129 -4.95 -13.88 -15.85
N ARG A 130 -4.94 -13.79 -17.19
CA ARG A 130 -3.75 -13.39 -17.97
C ARG A 130 -3.09 -12.08 -17.52
N LEU A 131 -3.88 -11.08 -17.14
CA LEU A 131 -3.36 -9.77 -16.68
C LEU A 131 -2.86 -9.78 -15.23
N TYR A 132 -3.05 -10.89 -14.52
CA TYR A 132 -2.74 -11.10 -13.10
C TYR A 132 -1.82 -12.32 -12.92
N GLY A 133 -0.96 -12.60 -13.91
CA GLY A 133 0.06 -13.65 -13.83
C GLY A 133 1.20 -13.25 -12.89
N PHE A 134 0.96 -13.28 -11.57
CA PHE A 134 1.97 -13.07 -10.55
C PHE A 134 2.30 -14.34 -9.77
N THR A 135 3.50 -14.38 -9.23
CA THR A 135 3.88 -15.33 -8.17
C THR A 135 3.62 -14.68 -6.82
N LEU A 136 2.82 -15.32 -5.98
CA LEU A 136 2.57 -14.88 -4.61
C LEU A 136 3.62 -15.49 -3.66
N ASN A 137 4.41 -14.63 -3.04
CA ASN A 137 5.41 -14.98 -2.05
C ASN A 137 4.97 -14.48 -0.68
N ARG A 138 4.93 -15.36 0.32
CA ARG A 138 4.73 -14.98 1.73
C ARG A 138 6.10 -14.86 2.38
N LEU A 139 6.55 -13.63 2.62
CA LEU A 139 7.89 -13.38 3.16
C LEU A 139 7.90 -13.62 4.67
N ASP A 140 6.84 -13.18 5.36
CA ASP A 140 6.59 -13.42 6.78
C ASP A 140 5.06 -13.34 7.05
N PRO A 141 4.56 -13.60 8.28
CA PRO A 141 3.12 -13.54 8.58
C PRO A 141 2.45 -12.18 8.35
N SER A 142 3.23 -11.11 8.23
CA SER A 142 2.79 -9.73 8.06
C SER A 142 3.16 -9.14 6.69
N THR A 143 3.79 -9.91 5.79
CA THR A 143 4.32 -9.40 4.53
C THR A 143 4.13 -10.38 3.38
N VAL A 144 3.52 -9.90 2.31
CA VAL A 144 3.43 -10.64 1.04
C VAL A 144 4.04 -9.84 -0.09
N SER A 145 4.61 -10.54 -1.06
CA SER A 145 5.17 -9.98 -2.28
C SER A 145 4.52 -10.65 -3.48
N LEU A 146 4.04 -9.86 -4.44
CA LEU A 146 3.47 -10.30 -5.70
C LEU A 146 4.47 -9.92 -6.79
N VAL A 147 5.10 -10.92 -7.41
CA VAL A 147 6.09 -10.70 -8.45
C VAL A 147 5.48 -11.02 -9.81
N PHE A 148 5.50 -10.05 -10.73
CA PHE A 148 4.98 -10.18 -12.10
C PHE A 148 6.17 -10.34 -13.07
N PRO A 149 6.57 -11.58 -13.41
CA PRO A 149 7.83 -11.82 -14.12
C PRO A 149 7.88 -11.18 -15.51
N GLU A 150 6.72 -11.09 -16.18
CA GLU A 150 6.61 -10.56 -17.54
C GLU A 150 6.73 -9.02 -17.61
N ASN A 151 6.51 -8.32 -16.49
CA ASN A 151 6.30 -6.86 -16.49
C ASN A 151 7.36 -6.07 -15.72
N SER A 152 8.42 -6.73 -15.22
CA SER A 152 9.38 -6.13 -14.28
C SER A 152 8.64 -5.33 -13.20
N GLN A 153 7.64 -5.98 -12.61
CA GLN A 153 6.73 -5.36 -11.67
C GLN A 153 6.64 -6.21 -10.41
N SER A 154 6.59 -5.54 -9.27
CA SER A 154 6.39 -6.17 -7.97
C SER A 154 5.54 -5.30 -7.09
N VAL A 155 4.70 -5.95 -6.27
CA VAL A 155 3.87 -5.30 -5.26
C VAL A 155 4.19 -5.94 -3.91
N VAL A 156 4.48 -5.14 -2.89
CA VAL A 156 4.69 -5.63 -1.53
C VAL A 156 3.64 -5.02 -0.63
N TYR A 157 2.85 -5.88 0.01
CA TYR A 157 1.94 -5.48 1.08
C TYR A 157 2.54 -5.87 2.42
N ARG A 158 2.52 -4.95 3.38
CA ARG A 158 2.99 -5.19 4.74
C ARG A 158 2.07 -4.59 5.79
N LEU A 159 1.81 -5.36 6.84
CA LEU A 159 1.18 -4.91 8.07
C LEU A 159 2.24 -4.56 9.12
N ALA A 160 2.24 -3.34 9.62
CA ALA A 160 3.09 -2.89 10.72
C ALA A 160 2.24 -2.18 11.79
N SER A 161 2.01 -2.86 12.92
CA SER A 161 1.11 -2.40 14.00
C SER A 161 -0.28 -2.02 13.47
N SER A 162 -0.68 -0.75 13.52
CA SER A 162 -1.95 -0.24 13.02
C SER A 162 -1.86 0.33 11.59
N THR A 163 -0.81 0.02 10.84
CA THR A 163 -0.53 0.60 9.52
C THR A 163 -0.43 -0.50 8.46
N LEU A 164 -1.16 -0.34 7.36
CA LEU A 164 -0.99 -1.10 6.13
C LEU A 164 -0.10 -0.31 5.16
N ILE A 165 0.84 -1.00 4.53
CA ILE A 165 1.79 -0.46 3.56
C ILE A 165 1.58 -1.22 2.25
N ASP A 166 1.51 -0.48 1.14
CA ASP A 166 1.52 -0.98 -0.23
C ASP A 166 2.67 -0.31 -0.99
N VAL A 167 3.59 -1.09 -1.54
CA VAL A 167 4.67 -0.58 -2.39
C VAL A 167 4.64 -1.28 -3.74
N VAL A 168 4.49 -0.49 -4.80
CA VAL A 168 4.53 -0.96 -6.18
C VAL A 168 5.79 -0.46 -6.86
N VAL A 169 6.53 -1.36 -7.50
CA VAL A 169 7.64 -1.00 -8.40
C VAL A 169 7.36 -1.61 -9.76
N GLN A 170 7.47 -0.81 -10.83
CA GLN A 170 7.19 -1.24 -12.20
C GLN A 170 8.21 -0.64 -13.17
N GLY A 171 8.61 -1.40 -14.18
CA GLY A 171 9.49 -0.91 -15.25
C GLY A 171 10.92 -0.62 -14.78
N ILE A 172 11.32 -1.17 -13.63
CA ILE A 172 12.66 -1.04 -13.05
C ILE A 172 13.21 -2.45 -12.78
N PRO A 173 14.45 -2.78 -13.21
CA PRO A 173 15.07 -4.06 -12.91
C PRO A 173 15.15 -4.33 -11.40
N ARG A 174 14.99 -5.60 -10.99
CA ARG A 174 14.95 -6.01 -9.57
C ARG A 174 13.83 -5.31 -8.78
N SER A 175 12.67 -5.17 -9.42
CA SER A 175 11.47 -4.53 -8.84
C SER A 175 11.08 -5.10 -7.48
N ASP A 176 11.28 -6.41 -7.29
CA ASP A 176 11.03 -7.16 -6.06
C ASP A 176 11.92 -6.66 -4.93
N GLN A 177 13.24 -6.62 -5.15
CA GLN A 177 14.22 -6.17 -4.16
C GLN A 177 14.03 -4.70 -3.81
N ILE A 178 13.71 -3.87 -4.80
CA ILE A 178 13.45 -2.44 -4.59
C ILE A 178 12.17 -2.25 -3.76
N ALA A 179 11.09 -2.96 -4.10
CA ALA A 179 9.83 -2.86 -3.36
C ALA A 179 10.03 -3.28 -1.90
N GLU A 180 10.69 -4.41 -1.66
CA GLU A 180 11.01 -4.89 -0.31
C GLU A 180 11.89 -3.89 0.47
N THR A 181 12.89 -3.28 -0.18
CA THR A 181 13.76 -2.28 0.44
C THR A 181 12.97 -1.03 0.86
N VAL A 182 12.11 -0.51 -0.02
CA VAL A 182 11.27 0.65 0.28
C VAL A 182 10.28 0.32 1.40
N THR A 183 9.61 -0.83 1.34
CA THR A 183 8.71 -1.31 2.41
C THR A 183 9.43 -1.43 3.76
N HIS A 184 10.66 -1.95 3.77
CA HIS A 184 11.46 -2.03 4.99
C HIS A 184 11.78 -0.64 5.54
N MET A 185 12.22 0.30 4.69
CA MET A 185 12.49 1.68 5.12
C MET A 185 11.25 2.39 5.69
N ILE A 186 10.07 2.18 5.11
CA ILE A 186 8.81 2.69 5.67
C ILE A 186 8.57 2.07 7.05
N SER A 187 8.77 0.76 7.17
CA SER A 187 8.56 0.02 8.44
C SER A 187 9.49 0.49 9.55
N GLU A 188 10.75 0.78 9.25
CA GLU A 188 11.71 1.31 10.23
C GLU A 188 11.32 2.70 10.76
N ARG A 189 10.60 3.49 9.95
CA ARG A 189 10.12 4.82 10.35
C ARG A 189 8.85 4.79 11.21
N LEU A 190 8.20 3.62 11.30
CA LEU A 190 7.03 3.40 12.16
C LEU A 190 7.40 2.98 13.59
N ASN A 191 8.69 2.67 13.84
CA ASN A 191 9.21 2.18 15.12
C ASN A 191 9.80 3.31 15.99
#